data_AF-A0A0B1T8G1-F1
#
_entry.id   AF-A0A0B1T8G1-F1
#
_cell.length_a   1.000
_cell.length_b   1.000
_cell.length_c   1.000
_cell.angle_alpha   90.00
_cell.angle_beta   90.00
_cell.angle_gamma   90.00
#
_symmetry.space_group_name_H-M   'P 1'
#
loop_
_entity.id
_entity.type
_entity.pdbx_description
1 polymer ?
#
loop_
_entity_poly.entity_id
_entity_poly.type
_entity_poly.pdbx_seq_one_letter_code
_entity_poly.pdbx_strand_id
1 'polypeptide(L)'
;MGASGSVEPRDGEVGGGRLREDMKLYHMVDMHGGGEMMTMMRYAKATNDYAFVDHYIKTRISDFLLNNEKGKLFPITELVTLRNKERNAKLGAFLRKKGKGKAAVNVLEGFDQNDAKTGDLKKALKLLDGGGKGGKSESKYRELNWKLDERGSMGETIIGVCLLQGTTIHNLLALRILDFYPKLVNDICTSEDYYGLSPLHQAIINHDVEMVSKLLRRGADVNQR
;
A
#
# COMPACT_ATOMS: atom_id res chain seq x y z
N MET A 1 13.13 -34.89 -35.40
CA MET A 1 13.28 -34.86 -33.92
C MET A 1 14.54 -34.05 -33.63
N GLY A 2 14.56 -32.94 -32.91
CA GLY A 2 13.53 -32.15 -32.28
C GLY A 2 13.99 -30.68 -32.31
N ALA A 3 13.03 -29.77 -32.43
CA ALA A 3 13.27 -28.34 -32.33
C ALA A 3 13.40 -27.98 -30.84
N SER A 4 14.54 -27.39 -30.47
CA SER A 4 14.79 -26.80 -29.16
C SER A 4 13.97 -25.51 -29.03
N GLY A 5 12.81 -25.60 -28.38
CA GLY A 5 12.00 -24.44 -28.00
C GLY A 5 12.67 -23.71 -26.84
N SER A 6 13.20 -22.52 -27.12
CA SER A 6 13.58 -21.54 -26.11
C SER A 6 12.32 -21.04 -25.40
N VAL A 7 12.25 -21.28 -24.08
CA VAL A 7 11.17 -20.78 -23.22
C VAL A 7 11.43 -19.29 -22.98
N GLU A 8 10.57 -18.44 -23.54
CA GLU A 8 10.57 -17.00 -23.24
C GLU A 8 10.14 -16.76 -21.78
N PRO A 9 10.73 -15.77 -21.09
CA PRO A 9 10.25 -15.35 -19.78
C PRO A 9 8.89 -14.68 -19.93
N ARG A 10 7.95 -15.07 -19.07
CA ARG A 10 6.63 -14.45 -18.99
C ARG A 10 6.80 -13.05 -18.41
N ASP A 11 6.73 -12.04 -19.27
CA ASP A 11 6.56 -10.65 -18.85
C ASP A 11 5.22 -10.51 -18.14
N GLY A 12 5.28 -10.40 -16.82
CA GLY A 12 4.17 -9.94 -15.99
C GLY A 12 4.02 -8.44 -16.16
N GLU A 13 3.39 -8.01 -17.26
CA GLU A 13 2.88 -6.64 -17.37
C GLU A 13 1.73 -6.46 -16.37
N VAL A 14 2.07 -6.07 -15.13
CA VAL A 14 1.11 -5.41 -14.25
C VAL A 14 1.05 -3.96 -14.72
N GLY A 15 -0.03 -3.61 -15.41
CA GLY A 15 -0.29 -2.26 -15.90
C GLY A 15 -0.24 -1.23 -14.77
N GLY A 16 0.88 -0.52 -14.67
CA GLY A 16 1.16 0.49 -13.65
C GLY A 16 2.57 1.01 -13.89
N GLY A 17 2.85 2.28 -13.56
CA GLY A 17 4.15 2.89 -13.83
C GLY A 17 5.33 2.06 -13.30
N ARG A 18 6.51 2.20 -13.94
CA ARG A 18 7.76 1.51 -13.56
C ARG A 18 8.02 1.70 -12.06
N LEU A 19 8.29 0.61 -11.34
CA LEU A 19 8.56 0.62 -9.91
C LEU A 19 9.66 1.63 -9.56
N ARG A 20 9.43 2.40 -8.49
CA ARG A 20 10.41 3.32 -7.92
C ARG A 20 11.31 2.55 -6.95
N GLU A 21 12.23 1.75 -7.49
CA GLU A 21 13.13 0.88 -6.72
C GLU A 21 14.05 1.67 -5.75
N ASP A 22 14.18 3.00 -5.94
CA ASP A 22 14.94 3.91 -5.07
C ASP A 22 14.34 4.11 -3.66
N MET A 23 13.12 3.60 -3.42
CA MET A 23 12.45 3.78 -2.13
C MET A 23 13.08 2.93 -1.01
N LYS A 24 13.28 3.53 0.17
CA LYS A 24 13.85 2.86 1.36
C LYS A 24 13.12 1.57 1.72
N LEU A 25 11.81 1.57 1.55
CA LEU A 25 10.95 0.40 1.79
C LEU A 25 11.43 -0.84 1.03
N TYR A 26 11.79 -0.67 -0.24
CA TYR A 26 12.26 -1.75 -1.08
C TYR A 26 13.69 -2.16 -0.76
N HIS A 27 14.51 -1.31 -0.16
CA HIS A 27 15.84 -1.73 0.29
C HIS A 27 15.79 -2.65 1.52
N MET A 28 14.81 -2.46 2.40
CA MET A 28 14.69 -3.28 3.63
C MET A 28 14.27 -4.72 3.36
N VAL A 29 13.29 -4.92 2.47
CA VAL A 29 12.69 -6.23 2.20
C VAL A 29 13.10 -6.79 0.83
N ASP A 30 13.35 -5.90 -0.13
CA ASP A 30 13.62 -6.19 -1.54
C ASP A 30 12.50 -6.91 -2.27
N MET A 31 12.18 -6.41 -3.46
CA MET A 31 11.20 -7.00 -4.36
C MET A 31 11.70 -8.31 -4.99
N HIS A 32 12.98 -8.66 -4.77
CA HIS A 32 13.62 -9.89 -5.24
C HIS A 32 14.21 -10.76 -4.11
N GLY A 33 13.99 -10.39 -2.84
CA GLY A 33 14.38 -11.21 -1.68
C GLY A 33 15.84 -11.07 -1.19
N GLY A 34 16.57 -10.09 -1.70
CA GLY A 34 17.93 -9.70 -1.31
C GLY A 34 18.01 -8.62 -0.22
N GLY A 35 16.89 -8.13 0.29
CA GLY A 35 16.83 -7.02 1.25
C GLY A 35 17.49 -7.36 2.58
N GLU A 36 17.93 -6.35 3.32
CA GLU A 36 18.64 -6.51 4.59
C GLU A 36 17.89 -7.45 5.53
N MET A 37 16.57 -7.26 5.67
CA MET A 37 15.73 -8.06 6.56
C MET A 37 15.56 -9.50 6.07
N MET A 38 15.66 -9.77 4.77
CA MET A 38 15.58 -11.15 4.24
C MET A 38 16.80 -11.97 4.64
N THR A 39 17.97 -11.35 4.65
CA THR A 39 19.20 -12.00 5.14
C THR A 39 19.08 -12.29 6.64
N MET A 40 18.59 -11.34 7.44
CA MET A 40 18.36 -11.55 8.88
C MET A 40 17.33 -12.66 9.13
N MET A 41 16.25 -12.71 8.36
CA MET A 41 15.20 -13.72 8.51
C MET A 41 15.66 -15.11 8.08
N ARG A 42 16.49 -15.22 7.03
CA ARG A 42 17.11 -16.50 6.65
C ARG A 42 18.00 -17.03 7.77
N TYR A 43 18.84 -16.17 8.34
CA TYR A 43 19.67 -16.51 9.49
C TYR A 43 18.80 -16.96 10.67
N ALA A 44 17.83 -16.13 11.05
CA ALA A 44 16.96 -16.39 12.19
C ALA A 44 16.16 -17.69 12.06
N LYS A 45 15.68 -18.02 10.85
CA LYS A 45 15.00 -19.28 10.59
C LYS A 45 15.94 -20.49 10.72
N ALA A 46 17.20 -20.35 10.29
CA ALA A 46 18.18 -21.44 10.34
C ALA A 46 18.71 -21.70 11.75
N THR A 47 18.89 -20.64 12.55
CA THR A 47 19.45 -20.73 13.91
C THR A 47 18.39 -20.74 15.01
N ASN A 48 17.14 -20.45 14.67
CA ASN A 48 16.06 -20.15 15.59
C ASN A 48 16.34 -18.93 16.50
N ASP A 49 17.27 -18.05 16.12
CA ASP A 49 17.59 -16.81 16.83
C ASP A 49 17.07 -15.59 16.05
N TYR A 50 16.04 -14.96 16.60
CA TYR A 50 15.40 -13.80 16.02
C TYR A 50 15.80 -12.47 16.67
N ALA A 51 16.75 -12.46 17.60
CA ALA A 51 17.10 -11.26 18.36
C ALA A 51 17.54 -10.09 17.47
N PHE A 52 18.30 -10.39 16.41
CA PHE A 52 18.80 -9.37 15.49
C PHE A 52 17.68 -8.73 14.65
N VAL A 53 16.77 -9.56 14.09
CA VAL A 53 15.63 -9.02 13.33
C VAL A 53 14.65 -8.28 14.24
N ASP A 54 14.44 -8.75 15.48
CA ASP A 54 13.59 -8.06 16.46
C ASP A 54 14.17 -6.70 16.85
N HIS A 55 15.48 -6.63 17.04
CA HIS A 55 16.15 -5.36 17.30
C HIS A 55 16.01 -4.41 16.12
N TYR A 56 16.21 -4.90 14.88
CA TYR A 56 16.02 -4.09 13.68
C TYR A 56 14.57 -3.59 13.54
N ILE A 57 13.57 -4.45 13.77
CA ILE A 57 12.15 -4.06 13.75
C ILE A 57 11.88 -2.93 14.76
N LYS A 58 12.40 -3.02 15.99
CA LYS A 58 12.19 -2.01 17.03
C LYS A 58 12.89 -0.68 16.76
N THR A 59 14.06 -0.71 16.12
CA THR A 59 14.93 0.47 15.97
C THR A 59 14.83 1.14 14.62
N ARG A 60 14.47 0.41 13.56
CA ARG A 60 14.45 0.92 12.18
C ARG A 60 13.05 1.06 11.63
N ILE A 61 12.13 0.11 11.92
CA ILE A 61 10.76 0.23 11.42
C ILE A 61 9.98 1.33 12.15
N SER A 62 10.28 1.59 13.42
CA SER A 62 9.65 2.68 14.19
C SER A 62 9.82 4.05 13.53
N ASP A 63 10.93 4.28 12.82
CA ASP A 63 11.17 5.51 12.02
C ASP A 63 10.14 5.72 10.90
N PHE A 64 9.43 4.67 10.47
CA PHE A 64 8.42 4.71 9.42
C PHE A 64 6.99 4.86 9.97
N LEU A 65 6.83 4.75 11.29
CA LEU A 65 5.51 4.78 11.93
C LEU A 65 5.09 6.19 12.31
N LEU A 66 3.79 6.43 12.25
CA LEU A 66 3.16 7.71 12.57
C LEU A 66 3.00 7.87 14.08
N ASN A 67 3.24 9.10 14.55
CA ASN A 67 2.93 9.54 15.91
C ASN A 67 3.51 8.63 17.01
N ASN A 68 4.80 8.26 16.87
CA ASN A 68 5.48 7.35 17.79
C ASN A 68 4.67 6.05 17.97
N GLU A 69 4.35 5.39 16.85
CA GLU A 69 3.66 4.09 16.79
C GLU A 69 2.18 4.13 17.22
N LYS A 70 1.65 5.30 17.59
CA LYS A 70 0.25 5.46 17.99
C LYS A 70 -0.72 5.52 16.81
N GLY A 71 -0.22 5.72 15.59
CA GLY A 71 -1.04 5.96 14.42
C GLY A 71 -1.60 7.39 14.39
N LYS A 72 -2.25 7.74 13.28
CA LYS A 72 -2.88 9.04 13.05
C LYS A 72 -4.21 8.88 12.31
N LEU A 73 -5.23 9.59 12.78
CA LEU A 73 -6.49 9.72 12.05
C LEU A 73 -6.34 10.76 10.94
N PHE A 74 -6.62 10.34 9.70
CA PHE A 74 -6.70 11.19 8.52
C PHE A 74 -8.14 11.35 8.09
N PRO A 75 -8.61 12.56 7.75
CA PRO A 75 -9.86 12.73 7.01
C PRO A 75 -9.80 11.93 5.71
N ILE A 76 -10.85 11.17 5.38
CA ILE A 76 -10.93 10.47 4.08
C ILE A 76 -10.78 11.48 2.93
N THR A 77 -11.30 12.68 3.11
CA THR A 77 -11.20 13.78 2.14
C THR A 77 -9.76 14.15 1.79
N GLU A 78 -8.85 14.06 2.76
CA GLU A 78 -7.43 14.32 2.55
C GLU A 78 -6.79 13.21 1.71
N LEU A 79 -7.07 11.94 2.06
CA LEU A 79 -6.56 10.78 1.33
C LEU A 79 -7.06 10.74 -0.12
N VAL A 80 -8.34 11.03 -0.33
CA VAL A 80 -8.94 11.14 -1.68
C VAL A 80 -8.30 12.28 -2.46
N THR A 81 -7.99 13.41 -1.81
CA THR A 81 -7.31 14.54 -2.47
C THR A 81 -5.89 14.15 -2.93
N LEU A 82 -5.13 13.46 -2.08
CA LEU A 82 -3.80 12.94 -2.42
C LEU A 82 -3.87 11.97 -3.61
N ARG A 83 -4.79 11.02 -3.56
CA ARG A 83 -5.07 10.08 -4.64
C ARG A 83 -5.41 10.81 -5.96
N ASN A 84 -6.31 11.79 -5.89
CA ASN A 84 -6.73 12.56 -7.06
C ASN A 84 -5.58 13.37 -7.67
N LYS A 85 -4.69 13.92 -6.84
CA LYS A 85 -3.48 14.61 -7.29
C LYS A 85 -2.57 13.67 -8.09
N GLU A 86 -2.39 12.43 -7.64
CA GLU A 86 -1.63 11.41 -8.36
C GLU A 86 -2.29 11.05 -9.71
N ARG A 87 -3.61 10.80 -9.72
CA ARG A 87 -4.39 10.54 -10.94
C ARG A 87 -4.21 11.66 -11.97
N ASN A 88 -4.30 12.91 -11.53
CA ASN A 88 -4.15 14.08 -12.40
C ASN A 88 -2.73 14.20 -12.96
N ALA A 89 -1.71 13.90 -12.16
CA ALA A 89 -0.32 13.87 -12.62
C ALA A 89 -0.12 12.79 -13.72
N LYS A 90 -0.69 11.59 -13.54
CA LYS A 90 -0.66 10.49 -14.52
C LYS A 90 -1.35 10.90 -15.82
N LEU A 91 -2.57 11.44 -15.74
CA LEU A 91 -3.34 11.92 -16.91
C LEU A 91 -2.61 13.05 -17.65
N GLY A 92 -2.05 14.01 -16.92
CA GLY A 92 -1.25 15.10 -17.50
C GLY A 92 -0.02 14.58 -18.24
N ALA A 93 0.69 13.59 -17.68
CA ALA A 93 1.83 12.95 -18.35
C ALA A 93 1.42 12.21 -19.63
N PHE A 94 0.30 11.48 -19.60
CA PHE A 94 -0.23 10.77 -20.75
C PHE A 94 -0.63 11.71 -21.91
N LEU A 95 -1.30 12.83 -21.60
CA LEU A 95 -1.72 13.81 -22.61
C LEU A 95 -0.52 14.51 -23.27
N ARG A 96 0.52 14.86 -22.49
CA ARG A 96 1.77 15.40 -23.03
C ARG A 96 2.42 14.43 -24.02
N LYS A 97 2.44 13.14 -23.70
CA LYS A 97 3.01 12.10 -24.58
C LYS A 97 2.26 11.95 -25.92
N LYS A 98 0.96 12.26 -25.96
CA LYS A 98 0.13 12.19 -27.18
C LYS A 98 0.10 13.47 -28.03
N GLY A 99 0.89 14.50 -27.69
CA GLY A 99 0.93 15.77 -28.45
C GLY A 99 -0.39 16.56 -28.44
N LYS A 100 -1.39 16.12 -27.66
CA LYS A 100 -2.66 16.80 -27.47
C LYS A 100 -2.53 17.74 -26.28
N GLY A 101 -1.96 18.91 -26.52
CA GLY A 101 -2.00 20.02 -25.58
C GLY A 101 -3.43 20.48 -25.37
N LYS A 102 -4.06 20.01 -24.28
CA LYS A 102 -5.11 20.66 -23.49
C LYS A 102 -5.35 19.78 -22.26
N ALA A 103 -5.33 20.41 -21.07
CA ALA A 103 -5.36 19.76 -19.77
C ALA A 103 -6.46 18.69 -19.69
N ALA A 104 -6.17 17.57 -19.02
CA ALA A 104 -7.21 16.64 -18.60
C ALA A 104 -8.25 17.47 -17.84
N VAL A 105 -9.51 17.42 -18.25
CA VAL A 105 -10.59 18.17 -17.59
C VAL A 105 -10.62 17.72 -16.14
N ASN A 106 -10.00 18.54 -15.31
CA ASN A 106 -9.80 18.25 -13.91
C ASN A 106 -11.14 18.60 -13.27
N VAL A 107 -11.87 17.59 -12.78
CA VAL A 107 -13.19 17.81 -12.13
C VAL A 107 -13.08 18.79 -10.95
N LEU A 108 -11.85 19.03 -10.47
CA LEU A 108 -11.50 19.98 -9.42
C LEU A 108 -10.79 21.27 -9.93
N GLU A 109 -10.38 21.40 -11.21
CA GLU A 109 -9.91 22.70 -11.72
C GLU A 109 -11.11 23.63 -11.85
N GLY A 110 -11.13 24.66 -11.01
CA GLY A 110 -12.23 25.62 -10.91
C GLY A 110 -12.96 25.58 -9.57
N PHE A 111 -12.66 24.62 -8.69
CA PHE A 111 -13.09 24.69 -7.30
C PHE A 111 -12.10 25.54 -6.51
N ASP A 112 -12.44 26.81 -6.32
CA ASP A 112 -11.72 27.68 -5.39
C ASP A 112 -11.88 27.12 -3.97
N GLN A 113 -10.79 26.58 -3.42
CA GLN A 113 -10.76 25.97 -2.09
C GLN A 113 -10.85 27.00 -0.96
N ASN A 114 -10.61 28.28 -1.25
CA ASN A 114 -10.72 29.35 -0.27
C ASN A 114 -12.15 29.91 -0.17
N ASP A 115 -12.99 29.71 -1.20
CA ASP A 115 -14.37 30.23 -1.28
C ASP A 115 -15.47 29.13 -1.30
N ALA A 116 -15.10 27.85 -1.30
CA ALA A 116 -16.07 26.77 -1.28
C ALA A 116 -16.77 26.66 0.10
N LYS A 117 -18.07 26.95 0.14
CA LYS A 117 -18.96 26.46 1.22
C LYS A 117 -18.72 24.96 1.34
N THR A 118 -18.34 24.49 2.53
CA THR A 118 -17.92 23.12 2.88
C THR A 118 -18.82 21.99 2.30
N GLY A 119 -20.05 22.32 1.92
CA GLY A 119 -21.00 21.42 1.26
C GLY A 119 -20.67 21.03 -0.20
N ASP A 120 -20.08 21.90 -1.02
CA ASP A 120 -19.86 21.60 -2.44
C ASP A 120 -18.60 20.76 -2.67
N LEU A 121 -17.55 21.00 -1.88
CA LEU A 121 -16.41 20.09 -1.78
C LEU A 121 -16.87 18.70 -1.33
N LYS A 122 -17.76 18.63 -0.34
CA LYS A 122 -18.30 17.37 0.16
C LYS A 122 -19.17 16.65 -0.88
N LYS A 123 -19.93 17.36 -1.71
CA LYS A 123 -20.69 16.78 -2.83
C LYS A 123 -19.77 16.27 -3.94
N ALA A 124 -18.77 17.05 -4.33
CA ALA A 124 -17.78 16.65 -5.33
C ALA A 124 -17.01 15.41 -4.88
N LEU A 125 -16.59 15.39 -3.61
CA LEU A 125 -15.92 14.24 -3.03
C LEU A 125 -16.83 13.01 -2.96
N LYS A 126 -18.11 13.18 -2.60
CA LYS A 126 -19.10 12.10 -2.58
C LYS A 126 -19.40 11.53 -3.98
N LEU A 127 -19.35 12.37 -5.02
CA LEU A 127 -19.48 11.95 -6.41
C LEU A 127 -18.24 11.18 -6.89
N LEU A 128 -17.04 11.55 -6.42
CA LEU A 128 -15.78 10.87 -6.71
C LEU A 128 -15.58 9.58 -5.89
N ASP A 129 -16.17 9.49 -4.70
CA ASP A 129 -16.11 8.32 -3.83
C ASP A 129 -16.97 7.14 -4.30
N GLY A 130 -17.76 7.27 -5.38
CA GLY A 130 -18.59 6.17 -5.89
C GLY A 130 -19.58 5.60 -4.84
N GLY A 131 -19.94 6.41 -3.83
CA GLY A 131 -20.70 5.98 -2.67
C GLY A 131 -22.17 5.71 -2.98
N GLY A 132 -22.45 4.47 -3.40
CA GLY A 132 -23.80 3.91 -3.45
C GLY A 132 -24.49 3.95 -2.08
N LYS A 133 -25.80 4.22 -2.09
CA LYS A 133 -26.67 4.15 -0.92
C LYS A 133 -26.66 2.72 -0.35
N GLY A 134 -25.95 2.46 0.74
CA GLY A 134 -26.14 1.24 1.52
C GLY A 134 -24.91 0.80 2.31
N GLY A 135 -24.89 1.12 3.60
CA GLY A 135 -23.92 0.55 4.54
C GLY A 135 -23.55 1.52 5.66
N LYS A 136 -23.57 1.02 6.89
CA LYS A 136 -23.23 1.66 8.16
C LYS A 136 -22.24 2.84 8.02
N SER A 137 -22.59 3.98 8.64
CA SER A 137 -21.78 5.19 8.82
C SER A 137 -20.30 5.01 8.48
N GLU A 138 -19.93 5.20 7.21
CA GLU A 138 -18.52 5.23 6.82
C GLU A 138 -17.84 6.33 7.66
N SER A 139 -16.86 5.92 8.47
CA SER A 139 -16.13 6.85 9.32
C SER A 139 -15.52 7.92 8.42
N LYS A 140 -15.76 9.20 8.74
CA LYS A 140 -15.15 10.33 7.99
C LYS A 140 -13.62 10.35 8.10
N TYR A 141 -13.08 9.53 8.99
CA TYR A 141 -11.66 9.42 9.30
C TYR A 141 -11.19 7.98 9.14
N ARG A 142 -9.95 7.83 8.72
CA ARG A 142 -9.23 6.57 8.66
C ARG A 142 -7.96 6.66 9.48
N GLU A 143 -7.72 5.68 10.33
CA GLU A 143 -6.42 5.56 11.01
C GLU A 143 -5.40 4.98 10.03
N LEU A 144 -4.26 5.65 9.89
CA LEU A 144 -3.07 5.12 9.22
C LEU A 144 -1.90 5.10 10.19
N ASN A 145 -1.04 4.12 10.04
CA ASN A 145 0.07 3.83 10.94
C ASN A 145 1.42 4.01 10.26
N TRP A 146 1.52 3.73 8.96
CA TRP A 146 2.72 3.98 8.17
C TRP A 146 2.70 5.39 7.56
N LYS A 147 3.83 6.11 7.65
CA LYS A 147 4.02 7.46 7.10
C LYS A 147 3.74 7.51 5.60
N LEU A 148 2.95 8.49 5.16
CA LEU A 148 2.49 8.58 3.77
C LEU A 148 3.63 8.76 2.75
N ASP A 149 4.66 9.50 3.12
CA ASP A 149 5.85 9.81 2.32
C ASP A 149 6.90 8.70 2.31
N GLU A 150 6.73 7.67 3.15
CA GLU A 150 7.63 6.52 3.24
C GLU A 150 6.97 5.22 2.72
N ARG A 151 5.84 5.34 2.01
CA ARG A 151 5.16 4.21 1.36
C ARG A 151 5.87 3.79 0.08
N GLY A 152 5.61 2.55 -0.34
CA GLY A 152 6.04 2.06 -1.64
C GLY A 152 5.35 2.77 -2.79
N SER A 153 5.76 2.42 -4.01
CA SER A 153 5.23 2.97 -5.25
C SER A 153 3.76 2.63 -5.51
N MET A 154 3.23 1.57 -4.87
CA MET A 154 1.79 1.22 -4.88
C MET A 154 1.06 1.83 -3.68
N GLY A 155 1.72 2.68 -2.88
CA GLY A 155 1.18 3.27 -1.66
C GLY A 155 1.07 2.28 -0.49
N GLU A 156 1.74 1.14 -0.59
CA GLU A 156 1.76 0.04 0.37
C GLU A 156 2.73 0.27 1.54
N THR A 157 2.54 -0.51 2.61
CA THR A 157 3.45 -0.57 3.76
C THR A 157 4.42 -1.75 3.61
N ILE A 158 5.33 -1.92 4.58
CA ILE A 158 6.22 -3.09 4.62
C ILE A 158 5.48 -4.43 4.70
N ILE A 159 4.28 -4.44 5.32
CA ILE A 159 3.41 -5.62 5.34
C ILE A 159 2.91 -5.90 3.91
N GLY A 160 2.49 -4.85 3.20
CA GLY A 160 2.07 -4.96 1.80
C GLY A 160 3.17 -5.54 0.92
N VAL A 161 4.42 -5.06 1.04
CA VAL A 161 5.55 -5.60 0.27
C VAL A 161 5.80 -7.08 0.60
N CYS A 162 5.79 -7.45 1.88
CA CYS A 162 5.98 -8.85 2.26
C CYS A 162 4.90 -9.76 1.66
N LEU A 163 3.64 -9.35 1.71
CA LEU A 163 2.52 -10.14 1.18
C LEU A 163 2.50 -10.12 -0.35
N LEU A 164 2.94 -9.04 -1.00
CA LEU A 164 3.09 -9.00 -2.45
C LEU A 164 4.12 -10.04 -2.93
N GLN A 165 5.22 -10.20 -2.19
CA GLN A 165 6.21 -11.24 -2.46
C GLN A 165 5.72 -12.65 -2.11
N GLY A 166 4.98 -12.78 -1.00
CA GLY A 166 4.26 -14.01 -0.65
C GLY A 166 5.12 -15.24 -0.35
N THR A 167 6.45 -15.12 -0.30
CA THR A 167 7.31 -16.27 0.05
C THR A 167 7.21 -16.58 1.54
N THR A 168 7.54 -17.81 1.94
CA THR A 168 7.48 -18.22 3.36
C THR A 168 8.27 -17.28 4.28
N ILE A 169 9.42 -16.77 3.82
CA ILE A 169 10.27 -15.88 4.62
C ILE A 169 9.62 -14.50 4.78
N HIS A 170 9.04 -13.96 3.71
CA HIS A 170 8.29 -12.70 3.77
C HIS A 170 7.07 -12.81 4.66
N ASN A 171 6.30 -13.90 4.54
CA ASN A 171 5.13 -14.13 5.38
C ASN A 171 5.49 -14.25 6.86
N LEU A 172 6.60 -14.93 7.19
CA LEU A 172 7.10 -14.99 8.56
C LEU A 172 7.53 -13.60 9.06
N LEU A 173 8.21 -12.81 8.23
CA LEU A 173 8.60 -11.46 8.60
C LEU A 173 7.37 -10.57 8.84
N ALA A 174 6.37 -10.60 7.95
CA ALA A 174 5.14 -9.82 8.08
C ALA A 174 4.44 -10.11 9.41
N LEU A 175 4.26 -11.38 9.75
CA LEU A 175 3.65 -11.78 11.02
C LEU A 175 4.45 -11.29 12.21
N ARG A 176 5.78 -11.37 12.15
CA ARG A 176 6.67 -10.91 13.20
C ARG A 176 6.61 -9.39 13.39
N ILE A 177 6.58 -8.62 12.30
CA ILE A 177 6.37 -7.16 12.36
C ILE A 177 5.00 -6.84 12.97
N LEU A 178 3.95 -7.59 12.62
CA LEU A 178 2.61 -7.40 13.20
C LEU A 178 2.55 -7.74 14.69
N ASP A 179 3.42 -8.62 15.20
CA ASP A 179 3.50 -8.90 16.63
C ASP A 179 4.08 -7.70 17.42
N PHE A 180 4.92 -6.86 16.79
CA PHE A 180 5.40 -5.60 17.39
C PHE A 180 4.46 -4.43 17.12
N TYR A 181 3.90 -4.33 15.92
CA TYR A 181 3.11 -3.19 15.46
C TYR A 181 1.75 -3.65 14.91
N PRO A 182 0.83 -4.09 15.78
CA PRO A 182 -0.40 -4.78 15.38
C PRO A 182 -1.34 -3.92 14.53
N LYS A 183 -1.32 -2.59 14.71
CA LYS A 183 -2.18 -1.68 13.94
C LYS A 183 -1.92 -1.69 12.43
N LEU A 184 -0.72 -2.09 12.01
CA LEU A 184 -0.38 -2.22 10.58
C LEU A 184 -1.24 -3.27 9.86
N VAL A 185 -1.94 -4.16 10.58
CA VAL A 185 -2.85 -5.16 9.99
C VAL A 185 -3.96 -4.54 9.15
N ASN A 186 -4.36 -3.30 9.47
CA ASN A 186 -5.44 -2.56 8.81
C ASN A 186 -4.94 -1.35 7.99
N ASP A 187 -3.63 -1.17 7.84
CA ASP A 187 -3.10 -0.12 6.98
C ASP A 187 -3.41 -0.43 5.51
N ILE A 188 -3.87 0.58 4.76
CA ILE A 188 -4.22 0.41 3.34
C ILE A 188 -3.18 0.99 2.39
N CYS A 189 -3.19 0.50 1.16
CA CYS A 189 -2.55 1.15 0.03
C CYS A 189 -3.23 2.49 -0.27
N THR A 190 -2.42 3.50 -0.61
CA THR A 190 -2.87 4.89 -0.77
C THR A 190 -2.71 5.44 -2.19
N SER A 191 -2.05 4.69 -3.09
CA SER A 191 -1.88 5.11 -4.48
C SER A 191 -3.19 5.03 -5.25
N GLU A 192 -3.25 5.73 -6.38
CA GLU A 192 -4.43 5.70 -7.28
C GLU A 192 -4.87 4.28 -7.67
N ASP A 193 -3.93 3.43 -8.09
CA ASP A 193 -4.27 2.15 -8.72
C ASP A 193 -4.63 1.08 -7.67
N TYR A 194 -4.20 1.27 -6.42
CA TYR A 194 -4.33 0.27 -5.34
C TYR A 194 -5.06 0.82 -4.10
N TYR A 195 -5.68 1.99 -4.19
CA TYR A 195 -6.31 2.64 -3.04
C TYR A 195 -7.28 1.70 -2.30
N GLY A 196 -7.13 1.61 -0.98
CA GLY A 196 -8.02 0.81 -0.13
C GLY A 196 -7.58 -0.65 0.08
N LEU A 197 -6.64 -1.15 -0.72
CA LEU A 197 -6.12 -2.52 -0.58
C LEU A 197 -5.42 -2.69 0.77
N SER A 198 -5.82 -3.70 1.55
CA SER A 198 -5.25 -4.00 2.88
C SER A 198 -4.47 -5.32 2.88
N PRO A 199 -3.69 -5.63 3.94
CA PRO A 199 -3.04 -6.92 4.09
C PRO A 199 -3.99 -8.11 3.92
N LEU A 200 -5.23 -7.99 4.44
CA LEU A 200 -6.23 -9.05 4.30
C LEU A 200 -6.63 -9.27 2.84
N HIS A 201 -6.85 -8.19 2.07
CA HIS A 201 -7.12 -8.29 0.64
C HIS A 201 -5.98 -8.98 -0.09
N GLN A 202 -4.73 -8.60 0.18
CA GLN A 202 -3.56 -9.20 -0.48
C GLN A 202 -3.45 -10.70 -0.15
N ALA A 203 -3.67 -11.10 1.11
CA ALA A 203 -3.66 -12.52 1.48
C ALA A 203 -4.76 -13.33 0.76
N ILE A 204 -5.94 -12.74 0.56
CA ILE A 204 -7.03 -13.35 -0.22
C ILE A 204 -6.66 -13.48 -1.70
N ILE A 205 -6.09 -12.43 -2.29
CA ILE A 205 -5.60 -12.42 -3.69
C ILE A 205 -4.55 -13.52 -3.90
N ASN A 206 -3.67 -13.73 -2.92
CA ASN A 206 -2.64 -14.76 -2.96
C ASN A 206 -3.18 -16.18 -2.74
N HIS A 207 -4.48 -16.35 -2.44
CA HIS A 207 -5.08 -17.62 -2.01
C HIS A 207 -4.39 -18.26 -0.79
N ASP A 208 -3.78 -17.43 0.07
CA ASP A 208 -3.08 -17.90 1.27
C ASP A 208 -4.05 -17.97 2.45
N VAL A 209 -4.77 -19.10 2.54
CA VAL A 209 -5.78 -19.36 3.58
C VAL A 209 -5.17 -19.28 5.00
N GLU A 210 -3.92 -19.71 5.16
CA GLU A 210 -3.24 -19.65 6.45
C GLU A 210 -2.98 -18.20 6.87
N MET A 211 -2.45 -17.37 5.95
CA MET A 211 -2.25 -15.95 6.21
C MET A 211 -3.58 -15.23 6.47
N VAL A 212 -4.64 -15.52 5.71
CA VAL A 212 -5.98 -14.99 5.97
C VAL A 212 -6.42 -15.28 7.40
N SER A 213 -6.32 -16.53 7.85
CA SER A 213 -6.65 -16.92 9.23
C SER A 213 -5.82 -16.16 10.26
N LYS A 214 -4.51 -16.01 10.02
CA LYS A 214 -3.60 -15.29 10.93
C LYS A 214 -3.88 -13.79 11.00
N LEU A 215 -4.26 -13.15 9.89
CA LEU A 215 -4.62 -11.74 9.83
C LEU A 215 -5.97 -11.49 10.52
N LEU A 216 -6.98 -12.34 10.28
CA LEU A 216 -8.28 -12.26 10.95
C LEU A 216 -8.14 -12.38 12.48
N ARG A 217 -7.33 -13.32 12.97
CA ARG A 217 -7.03 -13.45 14.41
C ARG A 217 -6.32 -12.22 15.00
N ARG A 218 -5.64 -11.43 14.17
CA ARG A 218 -4.98 -10.17 14.54
C ARG A 218 -5.89 -8.94 14.39
N GLY A 219 -7.17 -9.12 14.09
CA GLY A 219 -8.14 -8.02 14.01
C GLY A 219 -8.15 -7.31 12.66
N ALA A 220 -7.80 -8.00 11.57
CA ALA A 220 -8.01 -7.49 10.23
C ALA A 220 -9.50 -7.18 9.98
N ASP A 221 -9.82 -5.99 9.49
CA ASP A 221 -11.19 -5.58 9.18
C ASP A 221 -11.68 -6.20 7.87
N VAL A 222 -12.71 -7.05 7.98
CA VAL A 222 -13.36 -7.72 6.83
C VAL A 222 -14.18 -6.77 5.96
N ASN A 223 -14.48 -5.55 6.46
CA ASN A 223 -15.21 -4.53 5.72
C ASN A 223 -14.28 -3.42 5.21
N GLN A 224 -12.96 -3.62 5.28
CA GLN A 224 -11.99 -2.66 4.78
C GLN A 224 -12.23 -2.40 3.29
N ARG A 225 -12.18 -1.14 2.89
CA ARG A 225 -12.36 -0.65 1.52
C ARG A 225 -11.38 0.46 1.20
#